data_AF-A0A943G4W2-F1
#
_entry.id   AF-A0A943G4W2-F1
#
_cell.length_a   1.000
_cell.length_b   1.000
_cell.length_c   1.000
_cell.angle_alpha   90.00
_cell.angle_beta   90.00
_cell.angle_gamma   90.00
#
_symmetry.space_group_name_H-M   'P 1'
#
loop_
_entity.id
_entity.type
_entity.pdbx_description
1 polymer ?
#
loop_
_entity_poly.entity_id
_entity_poly.type
_entity_poly.pdbx_seq_one_letter_code
_entity_poly.pdbx_strand_id
1 'polypeptide(L)'
;MDKEEFINVFILKSVLRDNRLTFLERLLLIHIISLCKKNNYCWATNRYFSDIYNVATVTISKSISNLATFGYIKTEYDNTSTNNSKRIIKLSEVLNLKLKSIKDNFNAGYKQNFKQYNNKLNKKEDKIYYKDEDGNEYWHGMIIPKNEASIEEQKELKKLLSDICEEE
;
A
#
# COMPACT_ATOMS: atom_id res chain seq x y z
N MET A 1 -6.74 -21.95 0.50
CA MET A 1 -6.63 -20.81 -0.43
C MET A 1 -5.24 -20.25 -0.25
N ASP A 2 -4.32 -20.61 -1.15
CA ASP A 2 -2.96 -20.09 -1.12
C ASP A 2 -3.04 -18.57 -1.21
N LYS A 3 -2.47 -17.88 -0.21
CA LYS A 3 -2.36 -16.42 -0.25
C LYS A 3 -1.48 -16.08 -1.45
N GLU A 4 -2.03 -15.40 -2.45
CA GLU A 4 -1.23 -14.81 -3.52
C GLU A 4 -0.13 -13.95 -2.90
N GLU A 5 1.12 -14.28 -3.20
CA GLU A 5 2.26 -13.48 -2.79
C GLU A 5 2.26 -12.18 -3.61
N PHE A 6 1.87 -11.08 -2.97
CA PHE A 6 1.92 -9.76 -3.60
C PHE A 6 3.38 -9.29 -3.69
N ILE A 7 3.90 -9.18 -4.92
CA ILE A 7 5.19 -8.55 -5.20
C ILE A 7 4.98 -7.03 -5.16
N ASN A 8 5.59 -6.36 -4.20
CA ASN A 8 5.51 -4.90 -4.12
C ASN A 8 6.44 -4.28 -5.18
N VAL A 9 5.84 -3.75 -6.24
CA VAL A 9 6.54 -3.29 -7.45
C VAL A 9 7.21 -1.92 -7.22
N PHE A 10 8.43 -1.93 -6.69
CA PHE A 10 9.32 -0.76 -6.75
C PHE A 10 10.28 -0.90 -7.93
N ILE A 11 9.95 -0.28 -9.05
CA ILE A 11 10.82 -0.26 -10.22
C ILE A 11 11.54 1.08 -10.28
N LEU A 12 12.87 1.07 -10.11
CA LEU A 12 13.65 2.29 -10.35
C LEU A 12 13.71 2.56 -11.86
N LYS A 13 13.43 3.80 -12.26
CA LYS A 13 13.61 4.26 -13.65
C LYS A 13 15.03 4.00 -14.17
N SER A 14 16.03 4.01 -13.28
CA SER A 14 17.41 3.67 -13.64
C SER A 14 17.58 2.21 -14.08
N VAL A 15 16.84 1.28 -13.47
CA VAL A 15 16.86 -0.14 -13.85
C VAL A 15 16.16 -0.36 -15.19
N LEU A 16 15.05 0.35 -15.45
CA LEU A 16 14.33 0.26 -16.73
C LEU A 16 15.14 0.81 -17.91
N ARG A 17 15.92 1.87 -17.68
CA ARG A 17 16.73 2.53 -18.71
C ARG A 17 18.10 1.87 -18.92
N ASP A 18 18.48 0.91 -18.08
CA ASP A 18 19.76 0.24 -18.21
C ASP A 18 19.70 -0.79 -19.34
N ASN A 19 20.29 -0.43 -20.49
CA ASN A 19 20.32 -1.29 -21.68
C ASN A 19 21.26 -2.49 -21.53
N ARG A 20 22.07 -2.55 -20.45
CA ARG A 20 22.90 -3.71 -20.14
C ARG A 20 22.08 -4.88 -19.59
N LEU A 21 20.89 -4.59 -19.04
CA LEU A 21 19.99 -5.59 -18.48
C LEU A 21 18.98 -6.07 -19.51
N THR A 22 18.85 -7.38 -19.62
CA THR A 22 17.74 -8.06 -20.31
C THR A 22 16.42 -7.86 -19.56
N PHE A 23 15.30 -8.09 -20.24
CA PHE A 23 13.97 -8.03 -19.61
C PHE A 23 13.83 -9.01 -18.44
N LEU A 24 14.36 -10.24 -18.59
CA LEU A 24 14.38 -11.23 -17.52
C LEU A 24 15.17 -10.74 -16.30
N GLU A 25 16.36 -10.16 -16.51
CA GLU A 25 17.18 -9.64 -15.41
C GLU A 25 16.51 -8.47 -14.67
N ARG A 26 15.78 -7.62 -15.39
CA ARG A 26 14.98 -6.54 -14.78
C ARG A 26 13.88 -7.10 -13.88
N LEU A 27 13.12 -8.08 -14.38
CA LEU A 27 12.06 -8.75 -13.62
C LEU A 27 12.62 -9.49 -12.41
N LEU A 28 13.72 -10.22 -12.61
CA LEU A 28 14.41 -10.96 -11.56
C LEU A 28 14.91 -10.01 -10.46
N LEU A 29 15.49 -8.87 -10.84
CA LEU A 29 15.95 -7.86 -9.88
C LEU A 29 14.78 -7.29 -9.06
N ILE A 30 13.64 -6.96 -9.70
CA ILE A 30 12.44 -6.48 -9.01
C ILE A 30 11.96 -7.50 -7.98
N HIS A 31 11.95 -8.78 -8.36
CA HIS A 31 11.53 -9.85 -7.47
C HIS A 31 12.51 -10.04 -6.31
N ILE A 32 13.83 -10.02 -6.56
CA ILE A 32 14.86 -10.04 -5.51
C ILE A 32 14.67 -8.88 -4.54
N ILE A 33 14.44 -7.65 -5.03
CA ILE A 33 14.17 -6.47 -4.19
C ILE A 33 12.96 -6.69 -3.29
N SER A 34 11.87 -7.26 -3.84
CA SER A 34 10.66 -7.60 -3.09
C SER A 34 10.95 -8.58 -1.96
N LEU A 35 11.69 -9.66 -2.24
CA LEU A 35 12.06 -10.68 -1.26
C LEU A 35 13.00 -10.12 -0.18
N CYS A 36 13.96 -9.27 -0.56
CA CYS A 36 14.86 -8.58 0.38
C CYS A 36 14.11 -7.62 1.32
N LYS A 37 12.92 -7.12 0.97
CA LYS A 37 12.15 -6.21 1.83
C LYS A 37 11.79 -6.85 3.18
N LYS A 38 11.59 -8.16 3.22
CA LYS A 38 11.17 -8.88 4.44
C LYS A 38 12.34 -9.14 5.40
N ASN A 39 13.50 -9.53 4.86
CA ASN A 39 14.61 -10.04 5.66
C ASN A 39 15.95 -9.29 5.45
N ASN A 40 15.99 -8.22 4.65
CA ASN A 40 17.19 -7.51 4.14
C ASN A 40 18.04 -8.32 3.14
N TYR A 41 17.72 -9.58 2.89
CA TYR A 41 18.39 -10.45 1.94
C TYR A 41 17.42 -11.51 1.42
N CYS A 42 17.77 -12.15 0.31
CA CYS A 42 16.96 -13.11 -0.41
C CYS A 42 17.60 -14.50 -0.35
N TRP A 43 16.82 -15.51 0.07
CA TRP A 43 17.19 -16.93 0.16
C TRP A 43 16.73 -17.75 -1.05
N ALA A 44 16.08 -17.13 -2.02
CA ALA A 44 15.49 -17.84 -3.14
C ALA A 44 16.55 -18.59 -3.95
N THR A 45 16.26 -19.85 -4.24
CA THR A 45 17.14 -20.72 -5.03
C THR A 45 16.98 -20.45 -6.52
N ASN A 46 17.93 -20.89 -7.34
CA ASN A 46 17.76 -20.79 -8.80
C ASN A 46 16.54 -21.57 -9.29
N ARG A 47 16.22 -22.69 -8.62
CA ARG A 47 15.05 -23.50 -8.92
C ARG A 47 13.75 -22.73 -8.66
N TYR A 48 13.65 -22.01 -7.53
CA TYR A 48 12.51 -21.16 -7.24
C TYR A 48 12.21 -20.17 -8.38
N PHE A 49 13.22 -19.43 -8.86
CA PHE A 49 13.02 -18.49 -9.97
C PHE A 49 12.80 -19.20 -11.31
N SER A 50 13.46 -20.33 -11.54
CA SER A 50 13.30 -21.17 -12.74
C SER A 50 11.85 -21.60 -12.90
N ASP A 51 11.22 -22.05 -11.82
CA ASP A 51 9.84 -22.53 -11.81
C ASP A 51 8.85 -21.37 -12.05
N ILE A 52 9.11 -20.19 -11.47
CA ILE A 52 8.25 -19.00 -11.62
C ILE A 52 8.32 -18.38 -13.02
N TYR A 53 9.53 -18.23 -13.57
CA TYR A 53 9.74 -17.60 -14.88
C TYR A 53 9.70 -18.59 -16.04
N ASN A 54 9.56 -19.88 -15.75
CA ASN A 54 9.60 -20.98 -16.73
C ASN A 54 10.84 -20.91 -17.65
N VAL A 55 12.01 -20.74 -17.05
CA VAL A 55 13.31 -20.68 -17.75
C VAL A 55 14.28 -21.65 -17.11
N ALA A 56 15.29 -22.12 -17.86
CA ALA A 56 16.29 -23.03 -17.32
C ALA A 56 17.05 -22.43 -16.12
N THR A 57 17.39 -23.27 -15.14
CA THR A 57 18.17 -22.89 -13.94
C THR A 57 19.52 -22.26 -14.29
N VAL A 58 20.14 -22.68 -15.39
CA VAL A 58 21.38 -22.11 -15.94
C VAL A 58 21.17 -20.66 -16.36
N THR A 59 20.03 -20.34 -16.98
CA THR A 59 19.67 -18.98 -17.38
C THR A 59 19.52 -18.09 -16.15
N ILE A 60 18.82 -18.55 -15.11
CA ILE A 60 18.71 -17.83 -13.84
C ILE A 60 20.09 -17.59 -13.22
N SER A 61 20.95 -18.61 -13.20
CA SER A 61 22.31 -18.47 -12.68
C SER A 61 23.09 -17.38 -13.42
N LYS A 62 23.02 -17.39 -14.76
CA LYS A 62 23.67 -16.38 -15.60
C LYS A 62 23.11 -14.97 -15.34
N SER A 63 21.80 -14.82 -15.23
CA SER A 63 21.16 -13.54 -14.91
C SER A 63 21.56 -13.03 -13.52
N ILE A 64 21.65 -13.90 -12.50
CA ILE A 64 22.13 -13.52 -11.16
C ILE A 64 23.60 -13.07 -11.22
N SER A 65 24.45 -13.81 -11.94
CA SER A 65 25.85 -13.42 -12.14
C SER A 65 25.96 -12.05 -12.82
N ASN A 66 25.21 -11.81 -13.89
CA ASN A 66 25.19 -10.53 -14.59
C ASN A 66 24.74 -9.38 -13.68
N LEU A 67 23.66 -9.59 -12.90
CA LEU A 67 23.19 -8.60 -11.92
C LEU A 67 24.25 -8.28 -10.86
N ALA A 68 25.04 -9.27 -10.44
CA ALA A 68 26.17 -9.06 -9.53
C ALA A 68 27.30 -8.27 -10.22
N THR A 69 27.67 -8.63 -11.46
CA THR A 69 28.69 -7.93 -12.26
C THR A 69 28.32 -6.48 -12.51
N PHE A 70 27.05 -6.18 -12.78
CA PHE A 70 26.57 -4.82 -12.97
C PHE A 70 26.41 -4.02 -11.66
N GLY A 71 26.69 -4.64 -10.51
CA GLY A 71 26.68 -4.00 -9.20
C GLY A 71 25.28 -3.75 -8.64
N TYR A 72 24.28 -4.50 -9.08
CA TYR A 72 22.92 -4.42 -8.52
C TYR A 72 22.75 -5.27 -7.25
N ILE A 73 23.44 -6.41 -7.19
CA ILE A 73 23.35 -7.36 -6.08
C ILE A 73 24.75 -7.87 -5.67
N LYS A 74 24.82 -8.50 -4.49
CA LYS A 74 25.96 -9.26 -4.01
C LYS A 74 25.48 -10.65 -3.60
N THR A 75 26.22 -11.68 -3.97
CA THR A 75 25.95 -13.07 -3.57
C THR A 75 26.98 -13.49 -2.54
N GLU A 76 26.53 -14.01 -1.41
CA GLU A 76 27.38 -14.55 -0.34
C GLU A 76 26.93 -15.98 -0.02
N TYR A 77 27.82 -16.79 0.54
CA TYR A 77 27.49 -18.13 1.02
C TYR A 77 27.54 -18.12 2.54
N ASP A 78 26.43 -18.50 3.16
CA ASP A 78 26.38 -18.69 4.60
C ASP A 78 26.98 -20.05 4.95
N ASN A 79 28.19 -20.03 5.53
CA ASN A 79 28.96 -21.22 5.90
C ASN A 79 28.67 -21.68 7.34
N THR A 80 27.69 -21.09 8.03
CA THR A 80 27.44 -21.36 9.45
C THR A 80 26.76 -22.70 9.72
N SER A 81 26.19 -23.37 8.71
CA SER A 81 25.59 -24.71 8.88
C SER A 81 26.47 -25.81 8.30
N THR A 82 26.87 -26.74 9.17
CA THR A 82 27.89 -27.80 9.05
C THR A 82 27.78 -28.74 7.84
N ASN A 83 26.82 -28.60 6.92
CA ASN A 83 26.73 -29.45 5.73
C ASN A 83 25.99 -28.88 4.51
N ASN A 84 25.47 -27.64 4.53
CA ASN A 84 24.73 -27.08 3.39
C ASN A 84 24.93 -25.56 3.33
N SER A 85 25.98 -25.11 2.63
CA SER A 85 26.18 -23.69 2.37
C SER A 85 24.97 -23.13 1.62
N LYS A 86 24.23 -22.22 2.26
CA LYS A 86 23.06 -21.58 1.65
C LYS A 86 23.50 -20.25 1.06
N ARG A 87 23.27 -20.09 -0.26
CA ARG A 87 23.49 -18.82 -0.94
C ARG A 87 22.49 -17.78 -0.43
N ILE A 88 22.99 -16.63 -0.03
CA ILE A 88 22.20 -15.43 0.23
C ILE A 88 22.49 -14.37 -0.83
N ILE A 89 21.44 -13.67 -1.26
CA ILE A 89 21.53 -12.56 -2.20
C ILE A 89 21.20 -11.27 -1.46
N LYS A 90 22.12 -10.30 -1.47
CA LYS A 90 21.96 -8.97 -0.88
C LYS A 90 21.89 -7.92 -1.98
N LEU A 91 21.19 -6.82 -1.72
CA LEU A 91 21.21 -5.66 -2.60
C LEU A 91 22.56 -4.94 -2.47
N SER A 92 23.05 -4.33 -3.56
CA SER A 92 24.22 -3.47 -3.46
C SER A 92 23.92 -2.24 -2.62
N GLU A 93 24.94 -1.70 -1.95
CA GLU A 93 24.81 -0.52 -1.10
C GLU A 93 24.28 0.69 -1.89
N VAL A 94 24.78 0.88 -3.11
CA VAL A 94 24.33 1.94 -4.02
C VAL A 94 22.83 1.81 -4.34
N LEU A 95 22.35 0.61 -4.64
CA LEU A 95 20.93 0.38 -4.90
C LEU A 95 20.10 0.60 -3.63
N ASN A 96 20.59 0.11 -2.48
CA ASN A 96 19.87 0.23 -1.21
C ASN A 96 19.71 1.69 -0.77
N LEU A 97 20.75 2.51 -0.93
CA LEU A 97 20.71 3.96 -0.67
C LEU A 97 19.70 4.66 -1.58
N LYS A 98 19.67 4.32 -2.88
CA LYS A 98 18.67 4.85 -3.84
C LYS A 98 17.24 4.45 -3.46
N LEU A 99 17.02 3.22 -3.03
CA LEU A 99 15.71 2.75 -2.59
C LEU A 99 15.26 3.47 -1.30
N LYS A 100 16.18 3.71 -0.36
CA LYS A 100 15.89 4.44 0.88
C LYS A 100 15.51 5.89 0.60
N SER A 101 16.28 6.59 -0.23
CA SER A 101 15.97 8.00 -0.57
C SER A 101 14.63 8.14 -1.29
N ILE A 102 14.25 7.18 -2.14
CA ILE A 102 12.93 7.18 -2.79
C ILE A 102 11.81 6.99 -1.75
N LYS A 103 11.97 6.06 -0.80
CA LYS A 103 10.99 5.83 0.28
C LYS A 103 10.84 7.04 1.19
N ASP A 104 11.95 7.69 1.54
CA ASP A 104 11.95 8.87 2.40
C ASP A 104 11.22 10.03 1.72
N ASN A 105 11.47 10.26 0.42
CA ASN A 105 10.76 11.25 -0.38
C ASN A 105 9.26 10.92 -0.53
N PHE A 106 8.91 9.64 -0.73
CA PHE A 106 7.51 9.22 -0.84
C PHE A 106 6.75 9.47 0.47
N ASN A 107 7.34 9.11 1.61
CA ASN A 107 6.75 9.35 2.94
C ASN A 107 6.65 10.84 3.29
N ALA A 108 7.64 11.65 2.89
CA ALA A 108 7.62 13.09 3.10
C ALA A 108 6.51 13.77 2.28
N GLY A 109 6.40 13.44 0.98
CA GLY A 109 5.35 13.97 0.10
C GLY A 109 3.95 13.54 0.53
N TYR A 110 3.77 12.27 0.92
CA TYR A 110 2.49 11.79 1.46
C TYR A 110 2.10 12.53 2.75
N LYS A 111 3.02 12.67 3.73
CA LYS A 111 2.74 13.38 4.98
C LYS A 111 2.35 14.85 4.76
N GLN A 112 2.94 15.51 3.76
CA GLN A 112 2.65 16.92 3.46
C GLN A 112 1.26 17.09 2.84
N ASN A 113 0.86 16.20 1.93
CA ASN A 113 -0.46 16.22 1.30
C ASN A 113 -1.59 15.89 2.29
N PHE A 114 -1.37 14.97 3.24
CA PHE A 114 -2.38 14.67 4.27
C PHE A 114 -2.54 15.76 5.34
N LYS A 115 -1.48 16.53 5.64
CA LYS A 115 -1.60 17.71 6.53
C LYS A 115 -2.51 18.79 5.94
N GLN A 116 -2.48 19.00 4.61
CA GLN A 116 -3.37 19.96 3.95
C GLN A 116 -4.84 19.52 4.01
N TYR A 117 -5.12 18.22 3.83
CA TYR A 117 -6.48 17.68 3.92
C TYR A 117 -7.04 17.70 5.35
N ASN A 118 -6.23 17.34 6.35
CA ASN A 118 -6.67 17.36 7.76
C ASN A 118 -6.96 18.77 8.27
N ASN A 119 -6.27 19.81 7.78
CA ASN A 119 -6.59 21.19 8.16
C ASN A 119 -7.90 21.71 7.55
N LYS A 120 -8.40 21.11 6.46
CA LYS A 120 -9.68 21.50 5.83
C LYS A 120 -10.89 20.83 6.50
N LEU A 121 -10.73 19.61 7.02
CA LEU A 121 -11.76 18.86 7.74
C LEU A 121 -11.86 19.23 9.23
N ASN A 122 -10.82 19.84 9.81
CA ASN A 122 -10.83 20.34 11.19
C ASN A 122 -11.43 21.76 11.35
N LYS A 123 -12.30 22.19 10.43
CA LYS A 123 -13.28 23.21 10.83
C LYS A 123 -14.28 22.46 11.72
N LYS A 124 -14.23 22.70 13.04
CA LYS A 124 -15.23 22.23 14.02
C LYS A 124 -16.59 22.18 13.34
N GLU A 125 -17.10 20.98 13.07
CA GLU A 125 -18.48 20.84 12.63
C GLU A 125 -19.34 21.39 13.77
N ASP A 126 -20.08 22.47 13.48
CA ASP A 126 -21.09 22.96 14.41
C ASP A 126 -22.02 21.78 14.72
N LYS A 127 -22.29 21.53 16.00
CA LYS A 127 -23.16 20.42 16.42
C LYS A 127 -24.49 20.52 15.66
N ILE A 128 -24.82 19.50 14.87
CA ILE A 128 -26.03 19.46 14.05
C ILE A 128 -27.28 19.63 14.92
N TYR A 129 -27.27 19.04 16.12
CA TYR A 129 -28.34 19.16 17.12
C TYR A 129 -27.76 19.36 18.53
N TYR A 130 -28.34 20.27 19.29
CA TYR A 130 -28.06 20.43 20.73
C TYR A 130 -29.24 21.06 21.47
N LYS A 131 -29.26 20.88 22.80
CA LYS A 131 -30.18 21.55 23.73
C LYS A 131 -29.40 22.53 24.60
N ASP A 132 -29.96 23.69 24.88
CA ASP A 132 -29.41 24.64 25.86
C ASP A 132 -29.88 24.32 27.30
N GLU A 133 -29.39 25.09 28.28
CA GLU A 133 -29.76 24.94 29.70
C GLU A 133 -31.23 25.27 29.97
N ASP A 134 -31.86 26.07 29.09
CA ASP A 134 -33.26 26.46 29.14
C ASP A 134 -34.20 25.44 28.46
N GLY A 135 -33.65 24.38 27.87
CA GLY A 135 -34.40 23.31 27.21
C GLY A 135 -34.95 23.68 25.82
N ASN A 136 -34.37 24.69 25.16
CA ASN A 136 -34.61 24.97 23.75
C ASN A 136 -33.75 24.05 22.90
N GLU A 137 -34.34 23.57 21.80
CA GLU A 137 -33.68 22.66 20.88
C GLU A 137 -33.20 23.44 19.64
N TYR A 138 -32.00 23.14 19.16
CA TYR A 138 -31.40 23.79 18.00
C TYR A 138 -31.06 22.76 16.93
N TRP A 139 -31.32 23.10 15.67
CA TRP A 139 -30.87 22.34 14.49
C TRP A 139 -30.06 23.28 13.58
N HIS A 140 -28.80 22.94 13.29
CA HIS A 140 -27.86 23.83 12.58
C HIS A 140 -27.79 25.26 13.16
N GLY A 141 -27.91 25.41 14.47
CA GLY A 141 -27.89 26.71 15.15
C GLY A 141 -29.20 27.51 15.05
N MET A 142 -30.24 26.99 14.39
CA MET A 142 -31.58 27.57 14.38
C MET A 142 -32.44 26.97 15.49
N ILE A 143 -33.19 27.79 16.21
CA ILE A 143 -34.13 27.33 17.23
C ILE A 143 -35.29 26.56 16.60
N ILE A 144 -35.64 25.42 17.17
CA ILE A 144 -36.80 24.62 16.76
C ILE A 144 -38.03 25.15 17.52
N PRO A 145 -39.00 25.78 16.84
CA PRO A 145 -40.21 26.28 17.51
C PRO A 145 -41.06 25.11 18.01
N LYS A 146 -41.54 25.18 19.26
CA LYS A 146 -42.47 24.22 19.86
C LYS A 146 -43.90 24.47 19.34
N ASN A 147 -44.10 24.37 18.04
CA ASN A 147 -45.44 24.47 17.46
C ASN A 147 -46.09 23.09 17.42
N GLU A 148 -47.37 23.02 17.78
CA GLU A 148 -48.17 21.83 17.55
C GLU A 148 -48.37 21.64 16.04
N ALA A 149 -48.24 20.40 15.56
CA ALA A 149 -48.39 20.09 14.14
C ALA A 149 -49.80 20.43 13.66
N SER A 150 -49.91 21.12 12.53
CA SER A 150 -51.18 21.43 11.87
C SER A 150 -51.93 20.14 11.49
N ILE A 151 -53.25 20.21 11.42
CA ILE A 151 -54.13 19.09 11.02
C ILE A 151 -53.73 18.56 9.63
N GLU A 152 -53.27 19.45 8.75
CA GLU A 152 -52.80 19.11 7.39
C GLU A 152 -51.49 18.32 7.43
N GLU A 153 -50.51 18.78 8.21
CA GLU A 153 -49.21 18.12 8.40
C GLU A 153 -49.37 16.73 9.03
N GLN A 154 -50.28 16.58 10.00
CA GLN A 154 -50.61 15.29 10.61
C GLN A 154 -51.23 14.31 9.60
N LYS A 155 -52.02 14.82 8.65
CA LYS A 155 -52.63 13.99 7.60
C LYS A 155 -51.60 13.57 6.55
N GLU A 156 -50.68 14.45 6.19
CA GLU A 156 -49.57 14.15 5.29
C GLU A 156 -48.61 13.11 5.91
N LEU A 157 -48.26 13.26 7.19
CA LEU A 157 -47.44 12.28 7.91
C LEU A 157 -48.09 10.90 7.95
N LYS A 158 -49.41 10.82 8.20
CA LYS A 158 -50.15 9.54 8.17
C LYS A 158 -50.12 8.88 6.80
N LYS A 159 -50.17 9.66 5.72
CA LYS A 159 -50.08 9.16 4.35
C LYS A 159 -48.68 8.63 4.04
N LEU A 160 -47.64 9.34 4.43
CA LEU A 160 -46.26 8.84 4.25
C LEU A 160 -46.01 7.56 5.04
N LEU A 161 -46.57 7.45 6.25
CA LEU A 161 -46.47 6.24 7.07
C LEU A 161 -47.23 5.06 6.46
N SER A 162 -48.39 5.28 5.81
CA SER A 162 -49.08 4.20 5.10
C SER A 162 -48.27 3.71 3.90
N ASP A 163 -47.64 4.62 3.15
CA ASP A 163 -46.82 4.27 1.99
C ASP A 163 -45.60 3.42 2.37
N ILE A 164 -45.07 3.59 3.60
CA ILE A 164 -43.95 2.79 4.13
C ILE A 164 -44.41 1.41 4.64
N CYS A 165 -45.64 1.30 5.15
CA CYS A 165 -46.17 0.04 5.69
C CYS A 165 -46.80 -0.87 4.63
N GLU A 166 -47.04 -0.39 3.40
CA GLU A 166 -47.63 -1.18 2.30
C GLU A 166 -46.59 -1.96 1.45
N GLU A 167 -45.29 -1.91 1.79
CA GLU A 167 -44.21 -2.66 1.10
C GLU A 167 -43.82 -4.02 1.74
N GLU A 168 -44.65 -4.59 2.64
CA GLU A 168 -44.57 -6.01 3.06
C GLU A 168 -45.73 -6.85 2.51
#